data_AF-A0A7U3WB40-F1
#
_entry.id   AF-A0A7U3WB40-F1
#
_cell.length_a   1.000
_cell.length_b   1.000
_cell.length_c   1.000
_cell.angle_alpha   90.00
_cell.angle_beta   90.00
_cell.angle_gamma   90.00
#
_symmetry.space_group_name_H-M   'P 1'
#
loop_
_entity.id
_entity.type
_entity.pdbx_description
1 polymer ?
#
loop_
_entity_poly.entity_id
_entity_poly.type
_entity_poly.pdbx_seq_one_letter_code
_entity_poly.pdbx_strand_id
1 'polypeptide(L)' 'MPKTTLEALDELLRGAERDVGDPNTIYKLRSARQLVEVLKQRQGDREDAIEDAIEDEEILDDLRDLGYVQ' A
#
# COMPACT_ATOMS: atom_id res chain seq x y z
N MET A 1 -7.58 8.85 12.15
CA MET A 1 -7.60 9.26 10.73
C MET A 1 -6.65 8.30 10.01
N PRO A 2 -7.12 7.53 9.04
CA PRO A 2 -6.25 6.66 8.24
C PRO A 2 -5.25 7.52 7.47
N LYS A 3 -3.98 7.11 7.49
CA LYS A 3 -2.86 7.81 6.84
C LYS A 3 -2.80 7.53 5.34
N THR A 4 -3.42 6.44 4.88
CA THR A 4 -3.47 6.06 3.46
C THR A 4 -4.85 5.54 3.05
N THR A 5 -5.13 5.55 1.75
CA THR A 5 -6.38 4.99 1.18
C THR A 5 -6.55 3.50 1.53
N LEU A 6 -5.45 2.74 1.60
CA LEU A 6 -5.47 1.33 1.96
C LEU A 6 -5.78 1.10 3.45
N GLU A 7 -5.31 1.98 4.34
CA GLU A 7 -5.70 1.95 5.76
C GLU A 7 -7.19 2.27 5.94
N ALA A 8 -7.71 3.28 5.20
CA ALA A 8 -9.12 3.61 5.22
C ALA A 8 -10.00 2.43 4.75
N LEU A 9 -9.54 1.72 3.71
CA LEU A 9 -10.23 0.55 3.18
C LEU A 9 -10.26 -0.62 4.18
N ASP A 10 -9.15 -0.91 4.87
CA ASP A 10 -9.15 -1.94 5.93
C ASP A 10 -10.08 -1.59 7.09
N GLU A 11 -10.14 -0.31 7.50
CA GLU A 11 -11.05 0.13 8.57
C GLU A 11 -12.52 -0.06 8.19
N LEU A 12 -12.91 0.29 6.96
CA LEU A 12 -14.26 0.08 6.43
C LEU A 12 -14.62 -1.40 6.36
N LEU A 13 -13.72 -2.24 5.85
CA LEU A 13 -13.93 -3.69 5.76
C LEU A 13 -14.05 -4.33 7.14
N ARG A 14 -13.26 -3.86 8.11
CA ARG A 14 -13.33 -4.33 9.50
C ARG A 14 -14.62 -3.89 10.20
N GLY A 15 -15.13 -2.70 9.88
CA GLY A 15 -16.45 -2.26 10.31
C GLY A 15 -17.54 -3.19 9.77
N ALA A 16 -17.55 -3.40 8.45
CA ALA A 16 -18.50 -4.29 7.79
C ALA A 16 -18.43 -5.74 8.30
N GLU A 17 -17.26 -6.25 8.69
CA GLU A 17 -17.11 -7.59 9.27
C GLU A 17 -17.86 -7.72 10.61
N ARG A 18 -17.96 -6.65 11.42
CA ARG A 18 -18.67 -6.67 12.71
C ARG A 18 -20.18 -6.60 12.55
N ASP A 19 -20.65 -5.97 11.49
CA ASP A 19 -22.07 -5.69 11.25
C ASP A 19 -22.78 -6.85 10.52
N VAL A 20 -22.03 -7.85 10.07
CA VAL A 20 -22.54 -8.98 9.28
C VAL A 20 -22.50 -10.28 10.07
N GLY A 21 -23.62 -11.00 10.11
CA GLY A 21 -23.73 -12.34 10.73
C GLY A 21 -23.60 -13.51 9.75
N ASP A 22 -23.64 -13.26 8.43
CA ASP A 22 -23.54 -14.31 7.41
C ASP A 22 -22.10 -14.82 7.26
N PRO A 23 -21.82 -16.11 7.53
CA PRO A 23 -20.45 -16.66 7.50
C PRO A 23 -19.75 -16.54 6.15
N ASN A 24 -20.49 -16.64 5.04
CA ASN A 24 -19.93 -16.53 3.69
C ASN A 24 -19.50 -15.09 3.39
N THR A 25 -20.29 -14.11 3.83
CA THR A 25 -19.95 -12.69 3.70
C THR A 25 -18.76 -12.32 4.60
N ILE A 26 -18.70 -12.83 5.83
CA ILE A 26 -17.52 -12.67 6.71
C ILE A 26 -16.26 -13.24 6.03
N TYR A 27 -16.34 -14.41 5.42
CA TYR A 27 -15.21 -15.00 4.68
C TYR A 27 -14.72 -14.06 3.55
N LYS A 28 -15.64 -13.55 2.72
CA LYS A 28 -15.30 -12.61 1.63
C LYS A 28 -14.67 -11.32 2.15
N LEU A 29 -15.18 -10.78 3.27
CA LEU A 29 -14.62 -9.58 3.91
C LEU A 29 -13.20 -9.84 4.42
N ARG A 30 -12.92 -11.01 5.00
CA ARG A 30 -11.56 -11.39 5.40
C ARG A 30 -10.63 -11.54 4.20
N SER A 31 -11.09 -12.17 3.13
CA SER A 31 -10.30 -12.29 1.89
C SER A 31 -10.00 -10.91 1.28
N ALA A 32 -10.97 -10.00 1.28
CA ALA A 32 -10.76 -8.63 0.83
C ALA A 32 -9.70 -7.91 1.69
N ARG A 33 -9.76 -8.05 3.01
CA ARG A 33 -8.74 -7.48 3.92
C ARG A 33 -7.36 -8.07 3.68
N GLN A 34 -7.25 -9.38 3.42
CA GLN A 34 -5.98 -10.00 3.05
C GLN A 34 -5.39 -9.41 1.77
N LEU A 35 -6.21 -9.14 0.75
CA LEU A 35 -5.76 -8.48 -0.48
C LEU A 35 -5.30 -7.04 -0.22
N VAL A 36 -5.96 -6.31 0.68
CA VAL A 36 -5.51 -4.97 1.10
C VAL A 36 -4.13 -5.03 1.74
N GLU A 37 -3.85 -6.01 2.60
CA GLU A 37 -2.52 -6.16 3.20
C GLU A 37 -1.43 -6.49 2.16
N VAL A 38 -1.73 -7.33 1.17
CA VAL A 38 -0.81 -7.58 0.04
C VAL A 38 -0.50 -6.30 -0.73
N LEU A 39 -1.49 -5.44 -0.94
CA LEU A 39 -1.28 -4.15 -1.63
C LEU A 39 -0.46 -3.18 -0.78
N LYS A 40 -0.67 -3.15 0.54
CA LYS A 40 0.14 -2.34 1.47
C LYS A 40 1.61 -2.77 1.44
N GLN A 41 1.87 -4.08 1.49
CA GLN A 41 3.24 -4.62 1.39
C GLN A 41 3.90 -4.20 0.09
N ARG A 42 3.23 -4.37 -1.06
CA ARG A 42 3.78 -3.94 -2.35
C ARG A 42 4.03 -2.44 -2.45
N GLN A 43 3.22 -1.63 -1.79
CA GLN A 43 3.45 -0.19 -1.76
C GLN A 43 4.66 0.15 -0.89
N GLY A 44 4.79 -0.49 0.28
CA GLY A 44 5.98 -0.37 1.14
C GLY A 44 7.25 -0.81 0.42
N ASP A 45 7.28 -2.03 -0.12
CA ASP A 45 8.43 -2.56 -0.88
C ASP A 45 8.85 -1.63 -2.03
N ARG A 46 7.88 -0.94 -2.65
CA ARG A 46 8.13 0.02 -3.73
C ARG A 46 8.65 1.36 -3.21
N GLU A 47 8.11 1.86 -2.10
CA GLU A 47 8.60 3.07 -1.45
C GLU A 47 10.04 2.85 -0.96
N ASP A 48 10.32 1.72 -0.32
CA ASP A 48 11.67 1.33 0.12
C ASP A 48 12.64 1.22 -1.07
N ALA A 49 12.23 0.56 -2.15
CA ALA A 49 13.08 0.45 -3.36
C ALA A 49 13.32 1.80 -4.06
N ILE A 50 12.37 2.74 -3.96
CA ILE A 50 12.55 4.11 -4.46
C ILE A 50 13.50 4.88 -3.55
N GLU A 51 13.36 4.75 -2.23
CA GLU A 51 14.25 5.37 -1.25
C GLU A 51 15.70 4.89 -1.46
N ASP A 52 15.92 3.58 -1.56
CA ASP A 52 17.22 2.98 -1.88
C ASP A 52 17.81 3.53 -3.20
N ALA A 53 16.99 3.70 -4.24
CA ALA A 53 17.44 4.21 -5.54
C ALA A 53 17.71 5.72 -5.55
N ILE A 54 17.06 6.49 -4.68
CA ILE A 54 17.32 7.93 -4.49
C ILE A 54 18.55 8.13 -3.59
N GLU A 55 18.83 7.22 -2.66
CA GLU A 55 20.06 7.24 -1.86
C GLU A 55 21.31 6.86 -2.68
N ASP A 56 21.14 6.26 -3.86
CA ASP A 56 22.21 6.02 -4.83
C ASP A 56 22.53 7.31 -5.61
N GLU A 57 23.55 8.04 -5.12
CA GLU A 57 24.00 9.33 -5.64
C GLU A 57 24.42 9.26 -7.14
N GLU A 58 24.87 8.09 -7.62
CA GLU A 58 25.21 7.87 -9.03
C GLU A 58 23.96 7.86 -9.92
N ILE A 59 22.85 7.25 -9.45
CA ILE A 59 21.57 7.22 -10.17
C ILE A 59 20.93 8.62 -10.20
N LEU A 60 21.05 9.38 -9.11
CA LEU A 60 20.57 10.76 -9.05
C LEU A 60 21.31 11.68 -10.03
N ASP A 61 22.63 11.52 -10.16
CA ASP A 61 23.42 12.27 -11.12
C ASP A 61 23.06 11.89 -12.57
N ASP A 62 22.87 10.60 -12.87
CA ASP A 62 22.40 10.15 -14.20
C ASP A 62 21.01 10.73 -14.56
N LEU A 63 20.08 10.76 -13.60
CA LEU A 63 18.75 11.33 -13.81
C LEU A 63 18.78 12.86 -13.96
N ARG A 64 19.73 13.54 -13.31
CA ARG A 64 19.97 14.99 -13.46
C ARG A 64 20.56 15.28 -14.84
N ASP A 65 21.51 14.48 -15.31
CA ASP A 65 22.10 14.59 -16.64
C ASP A 65 21.07 14.34 -17.76
N LEU A 66 20.10 13.47 -17.51
CA LEU A 66 18.98 13.22 -18.42
C LEU A 66 17.83 14.24 -18.30
N GLY A 67 17.89 15.17 -17.34
CA GLY A 67 16.91 16.25 -17.16
C GLY A 67 15.59 15.82 -16.51
N TYR A 68 15.54 14.66 -15.85
CA TYR A 68 14.36 14.17 -15.15
C TYR A 68 14.20 14.76 -13.74
N VAL A 69 15.27 15.34 -13.17
CA VAL A 69 15.31 16.03 -11.88
C VAL A 69 16.19 17.29 -11.99
N GLN A 70 15.82 18.36 -11.28
CA GLN A 70 16.56 19.64 -11.21
C GLN A 70 17.53 19.65 -10.03
#